data_AF-A0A3B3VRA0-F1
#
_entry.id   AF-A0A3B3VRA0-F1
#
_cell.length_a   1.000
_cell.length_b   1.000
_cell.length_c   1.000
_cell.angle_alpha   90.00
_cell.angle_beta   90.00
_cell.angle_gamma   90.00
#
_symmetry.space_group_name_H-M   'P 1'
#
loop_
_entity.id
_entity.type
_entity.pdbx_description
1 polymer ?
#
loop_
_entity_poly.entity_id
_entity_poly.type
_entity_poly.pdbx_seq_one_letter_code
_entity_poly.pdbx_strand_id
1 'polypeptide(L)'
;MGGGATRLYNTLTQTFSGSSSPLSLPPSYLSPHQPALTNLDSDFCLQQKNSPVCPLDPVELLQQCEEALRDRPPHLQRNFVYIDHGDDVASVPIRVMQWNILAQALGVGVDNFVRCPLEALSWSRRRSLILEEILAYRPHILCLQEVDHYYDTFQPVLANLGYSSHFCPKPWSPCLDVEGNSGPDGCALFFDESRFELLDSVNIRLSAMMIPTNQVAVVTTLRCRSSGRCVCVAATHLKARSGWEWFRSAQGSDLLWHLQNLVQELGGGNSNVKVPLLICGDFNAVPSEEVYRRFATSPLGLDSAYKKLSQDGVSEPEYTTWKIRGTGECCCTLDYIWYTKDTLRVDAVLDMLDEKQIGPNRLPSYSYPSDHLSLVCDFSFREKE
;
A
#
# COMPACT_ATOMS: atom_id res chain seq x y z
N MET A 1 -25.60 -33.96 65.34
CA MET A 1 -26.67 -33.92 64.32
C MET A 1 -25.96 -34.07 62.97
N GLY A 2 -25.83 -35.22 62.31
CA GLY A 2 -26.78 -36.28 61.97
C GLY A 2 -27.08 -36.13 60.47
N GLY A 3 -26.25 -36.64 59.54
CA GLY A 3 -26.19 -37.99 58.94
C GLY A 3 -25.78 -37.78 57.47
N GLY A 4 -24.79 -38.48 56.87
CA GLY A 4 -24.81 -39.89 56.45
C GLY A 4 -25.15 -39.95 54.93
N ALA A 5 -24.17 -39.93 54.00
CA ALA A 5 -23.38 -41.05 53.46
C ALA A 5 -23.98 -41.74 52.20
N THR A 6 -23.14 -41.83 51.15
CA THR A 6 -22.99 -42.94 50.15
C THR A 6 -24.08 -43.25 49.11
N ARG A 7 -23.72 -43.23 47.81
CA ARG A 7 -23.36 -44.44 47.02
C ARG A 7 -23.00 -44.14 45.55
N LEU A 8 -21.91 -44.74 45.11
CA LEU A 8 -21.48 -44.95 43.72
C LEU A 8 -22.29 -46.06 43.05
N TYR A 9 -22.47 -46.01 41.72
CA TYR A 9 -22.54 -47.20 40.86
C TYR A 9 -21.91 -46.95 39.47
N ASN A 10 -21.38 -48.04 38.93
CA ASN A 10 -20.40 -48.21 37.86
C ASN A 10 -20.87 -48.00 36.41
N THR A 11 -19.92 -47.54 35.59
CA THR A 11 -19.39 -48.10 34.32
C THR A 11 -20.32 -48.83 33.34
N LEU A 12 -20.29 -48.43 32.05
CA LEU A 12 -20.04 -49.32 30.91
C LEU A 12 -19.71 -48.52 29.63
N THR A 13 -18.53 -48.81 29.09
CA THR A 13 -18.01 -48.46 27.76
C THR A 13 -18.68 -49.30 26.67
N GLN A 14 -19.05 -48.69 25.54
CA GLN A 14 -19.04 -49.36 24.23
C GLN A 14 -18.66 -48.36 23.12
N THR A 15 -17.49 -48.59 22.55
CA THR A 15 -17.03 -48.10 21.25
C THR A 15 -17.66 -48.95 20.13
N PHE A 16 -18.20 -48.32 19.09
CA PHE A 16 -18.16 -48.87 17.74
C PHE A 16 -17.95 -47.76 16.70
N SER A 17 -17.02 -48.09 15.82
CA SER A 17 -16.48 -47.42 14.64
C SER A 17 -17.50 -47.08 13.56
N GLY A 18 -17.31 -45.95 12.87
CA GLY A 18 -17.97 -45.62 11.62
C GLY A 18 -17.33 -44.39 10.95
N SER A 19 -16.69 -44.62 9.81
CA SER A 19 -15.93 -43.68 9.01
C SER A 19 -16.79 -42.73 8.15
N SER A 20 -16.20 -41.56 7.85
CA SER A 20 -16.31 -40.75 6.62
C SER A 20 -17.66 -40.10 6.25
N SER A 21 -17.77 -38.78 6.46
CA SER A 21 -17.81 -37.74 5.39
C SER A 21 -17.87 -36.34 6.02
N PRO A 22 -17.24 -35.30 5.42
CA PRO A 22 -17.08 -33.99 6.05
C PRO A 22 -18.39 -33.19 6.03
N LEU A 23 -18.67 -32.55 7.17
CA LEU A 23 -19.76 -31.60 7.36
C LEU A 23 -19.62 -30.42 6.39
N SER A 24 -20.69 -30.16 5.66
CA SER A 24 -20.89 -29.05 4.74
C SER A 24 -20.79 -27.71 5.47
N LEU A 25 -19.88 -26.84 5.02
CA LEU A 25 -19.81 -25.44 5.44
C LEU A 25 -21.03 -24.67 4.90
N PRO A 26 -21.64 -23.78 5.69
CA PRO A 26 -22.80 -22.99 5.24
C PRO A 26 -22.37 -21.93 4.21
N PRO A 27 -23.27 -21.58 3.27
CA PRO A 27 -22.95 -20.75 2.12
C PRO A 27 -22.57 -19.32 2.50
N SER A 28 -21.55 -18.83 1.80
CA SER A 28 -21.10 -17.44 1.72
C SER A 28 -22.28 -16.47 1.55
N TYR A 29 -22.38 -15.50 2.47
CA TYR A 29 -23.22 -14.32 2.30
C TYR A 29 -22.69 -13.47 1.13
N LEU A 30 -23.17 -13.76 -0.08
CA LEU A 30 -23.26 -12.78 -1.15
C LEU A 30 -24.27 -11.72 -0.69
N SER A 31 -23.80 -10.51 -0.37
CA SER A 31 -24.69 -9.35 -0.25
C SER A 31 -24.81 -8.67 -1.62
N PRO A 32 -26.02 -8.59 -2.21
CA PRO A 32 -26.29 -7.79 -3.40
C PRO A 32 -26.74 -6.40 -2.95
N HIS A 33 -25.81 -5.53 -2.56
CA HIS A 33 -26.10 -4.11 -2.37
C HIS A 33 -24.87 -3.29 -2.80
N GLN A 34 -24.72 -3.10 -4.10
CA GLN A 34 -24.00 -1.93 -4.62
C GLN A 34 -24.80 -0.68 -4.18
N PRO A 35 -24.21 0.28 -3.46
CA PRO A 35 -24.83 1.57 -3.26
C PRO A 35 -25.01 2.21 -4.64
N ALA A 36 -26.18 2.82 -4.88
CA ALA A 36 -26.44 3.54 -6.12
C ALA A 36 -25.38 4.65 -6.30
N LEU A 37 -24.58 4.54 -7.36
CA LEU A 37 -23.62 5.54 -7.83
C LEU A 37 -24.33 6.88 -8.06
N THR A 38 -24.39 7.69 -7.03
CA THR A 38 -25.01 9.02 -7.05
C THR A 38 -24.02 10.01 -6.48
N ASN A 39 -22.92 10.21 -7.23
CA ASN A 39 -22.03 11.36 -7.26
C ASN A 39 -20.84 11.02 -8.18
N LEU A 40 -21.15 10.64 -9.43
CA LEU A 40 -20.14 10.57 -10.47
C LEU A 40 -19.78 12.00 -10.85
N ASP A 41 -18.49 12.28 -11.01
CA ASP A 41 -18.02 13.48 -11.72
C ASP A 41 -18.50 13.35 -13.17
N SER A 42 -19.67 13.93 -13.45
CA SER A 42 -20.42 13.68 -14.69
C SER A 42 -19.60 14.06 -15.92
N ASP A 43 -18.72 15.05 -15.79
CA ASP A 43 -17.94 15.58 -16.92
C ASP A 43 -16.86 14.59 -17.39
N PHE A 44 -16.27 13.80 -16.47
CA PHE A 44 -15.24 12.81 -16.85
C PHE A 44 -15.86 11.53 -17.44
N CYS A 45 -16.94 11.02 -16.84
CA CYS A 45 -17.64 9.85 -17.39
C CYS A 45 -18.34 10.13 -18.73
N LEU A 46 -18.81 11.36 -18.96
CA LEU A 46 -19.42 11.75 -20.24
C LEU A 46 -18.38 11.86 -21.37
N GLN A 47 -17.14 12.27 -21.06
CA GLN A 47 -16.05 12.23 -22.03
C GLN A 47 -15.68 10.80 -22.44
N GLN A 48 -15.76 9.83 -21.51
CA GLN A 48 -15.44 8.42 -21.80
C GLN A 48 -16.54 7.64 -22.53
N LYS A 49 -17.81 8.04 -22.43
CA LYS A 49 -18.94 7.29 -23.03
C LYS A 49 -19.06 7.40 -24.57
N ASN A 50 -18.34 8.32 -25.21
CA ASN A 50 -18.55 8.65 -26.63
C ASN A 50 -17.40 8.26 -27.59
N SER A 51 -16.36 7.56 -27.14
CA SER A 51 -15.25 7.12 -28.01
C SER A 51 -15.13 5.60 -28.09
N PRO A 52 -14.84 5.01 -29.26
CA PRO A 52 -14.55 3.58 -29.37
C PRO A 52 -13.30 3.26 -28.54
N VAL A 53 -13.33 2.12 -27.85
CA VAL A 53 -12.29 1.60 -26.93
C VAL A 53 -10.93 1.53 -27.63
N CYS A 54 -10.18 2.62 -27.58
CA CYS A 54 -8.74 2.63 -27.71
C CYS A 54 -8.16 2.80 -26.30
N PRO A 55 -7.04 2.13 -25.97
CA PRO A 55 -6.30 2.46 -24.75
C PRO A 55 -6.03 3.96 -24.73
N LEU A 56 -6.32 4.63 -23.61
CA LEU A 56 -5.90 6.02 -23.42
C LEU A 56 -4.38 6.09 -23.62
N ASP A 57 -3.91 6.95 -24.51
CA ASP A 57 -2.47 7.18 -24.69
C ASP A 57 -1.95 7.83 -23.40
N PRO A 58 -0.95 7.25 -22.70
CA PRO A 58 -0.36 7.86 -21.52
C PRO A 58 0.13 9.30 -21.75
N VAL A 59 0.56 9.62 -22.96
CA VAL A 59 1.01 10.97 -23.34
C VAL A 59 -0.17 11.93 -23.42
N GLU A 60 -1.29 11.48 -24.00
CA GLU A 60 -2.52 12.29 -24.06
C GLU A 60 -3.09 12.54 -22.67
N LEU A 61 -3.14 11.51 -21.80
CA LEU A 61 -3.59 11.67 -20.43
C LEU A 61 -2.69 12.61 -19.62
N LEU A 62 -1.36 12.54 -19.81
CA LEU A 62 -0.42 13.47 -19.20
C LEU A 62 -0.71 14.90 -19.66
N GLN A 63 -0.90 15.12 -20.96
CA GLN A 63 -1.23 16.43 -21.51
C GLN A 63 -2.57 16.97 -20.96
N GLN A 64 -3.58 16.10 -20.78
CA GLN A 64 -4.85 16.49 -20.14
C GLN A 64 -4.64 16.91 -18.69
N CYS A 65 -3.79 16.20 -17.94
CA CYS A 65 -3.43 16.58 -16.57
C CYS A 65 -2.68 17.92 -16.53
N GLU A 66 -1.72 18.13 -17.44
CA GLU A 66 -0.96 19.38 -17.56
C GLU A 66 -1.88 20.57 -17.88
N GLU A 67 -2.83 20.41 -18.81
CA GLU A 67 -3.80 21.47 -19.14
C GLU A 67 -4.74 21.76 -17.96
N ALA A 68 -5.23 20.72 -17.26
CA ALA A 68 -6.05 20.88 -16.06
C ALA A 68 -5.30 21.58 -14.92
N LEU A 69 -3.96 21.54 -14.95
CA LEU A 69 -3.07 22.12 -13.95
C LEU A 69 -2.33 23.36 -14.47
N ARG A 70 -2.74 23.95 -15.60
CA ARG A 70 -2.04 25.08 -16.25
C ARG A 70 -1.77 26.30 -15.38
N ASP A 71 -2.52 26.47 -14.29
CA ASP A 71 -2.42 27.58 -13.34
C ASP A 71 -1.48 27.30 -12.15
N ARG A 72 -0.86 26.12 -12.11
CA ARG A 72 -0.04 25.68 -10.96
C ARG A 72 1.30 26.40 -10.86
N PRO A 73 1.88 26.47 -9.65
CA PRO A 73 3.30 26.75 -9.48
C PRO A 73 4.16 25.63 -10.10
N PRO A 74 5.46 25.87 -10.36
CA PRO A 74 6.36 24.86 -10.93
C PRO A 74 6.25 23.50 -10.24
N HIS A 75 6.30 22.45 -11.05
CA HIS A 75 6.26 21.06 -10.57
C HIS A 75 7.48 20.78 -9.69
N LEU A 76 7.27 20.03 -8.61
CA LEU A 76 8.34 19.65 -7.69
C LEU A 76 9.16 18.54 -8.33
N GLN A 77 10.31 18.91 -8.90
CA GLN A 77 11.20 17.95 -9.56
C GLN A 77 12.05 17.19 -8.54
N ARG A 78 12.13 15.88 -8.74
CA ARG A 78 12.92 14.92 -7.96
C ARG A 78 13.73 14.07 -8.91
N ASN A 79 14.91 13.63 -8.48
CA ASN A 79 15.85 12.90 -9.31
C ASN A 79 16.13 11.51 -8.73
N PHE A 80 16.33 10.53 -9.62
CA PHE A 80 16.82 9.22 -9.21
C PHE A 80 18.30 9.29 -8.82
N VAL A 81 18.59 8.86 -7.60
CA VAL A 81 19.93 8.55 -7.13
C VAL A 81 20.21 7.09 -7.46
N TYR A 82 21.18 6.86 -8.36
CA TYR A 82 21.61 5.52 -8.75
C TYR A 82 22.63 4.96 -7.76
N ILE A 83 22.43 3.71 -7.36
CA ILE A 83 23.30 3.02 -6.41
C ILE A 83 24.35 2.24 -7.21
N ASP A 84 25.63 2.59 -7.02
CA ASP A 84 26.73 1.87 -7.64
C ASP A 84 26.97 0.54 -6.92
N HIS A 85 26.82 -0.56 -7.66
CA HIS A 85 27.06 -1.93 -7.17
C HIS A 85 28.38 -2.51 -7.67
N GLY A 86 29.14 -1.79 -8.50
CA GLY A 86 30.42 -2.26 -9.08
C GLY A 86 30.30 -3.37 -10.13
N ASP A 87 29.10 -3.89 -10.40
CA ASP A 87 28.83 -4.96 -11.36
C ASP A 87 27.87 -4.50 -12.47
N ASP A 88 28.35 -4.57 -13.72
CA ASP A 88 27.67 -4.14 -14.95
C ASP A 88 26.66 -5.18 -15.49
N VAL A 89 25.99 -5.93 -14.60
CA VAL A 89 24.98 -6.91 -15.05
C VAL A 89 23.70 -6.17 -15.39
N ALA A 90 23.46 -6.02 -16.70
CA ALA A 90 22.23 -5.47 -17.26
C ALA A 90 21.02 -6.33 -16.91
N SER A 91 20.36 -6.04 -15.78
CA SER A 91 19.04 -6.55 -15.43
C SER A 91 17.98 -5.48 -15.69
N VAL A 92 16.81 -5.89 -16.18
CA VAL A 92 15.68 -4.96 -16.38
C VAL A 92 15.05 -4.69 -15.00
N PRO A 93 15.17 -3.48 -14.43
CA PRO A 93 14.74 -3.22 -13.07
C PRO A 93 13.22 -3.29 -12.92
N ILE A 94 12.75 -3.57 -11.72
CA ILE A 94 11.37 -3.49 -11.26
C ILE A 94 11.21 -2.17 -10.51
N ARG A 95 10.62 -1.19 -11.19
CA ARG A 95 10.20 0.06 -10.56
C ARG A 95 8.99 -0.15 -9.66
N VAL A 96 9.13 0.21 -8.40
CA VAL A 96 8.08 0.13 -7.37
C VAL A 96 7.82 1.53 -6.84
N MET A 97 6.54 1.91 -6.76
CA MET A 97 6.09 3.16 -6.14
C MET A 97 5.20 2.85 -4.93
N GLN A 98 5.48 3.50 -3.82
CA GLN A 98 4.74 3.45 -2.57
C GLN A 98 4.23 4.85 -2.26
N TRP A 99 2.93 5.02 -2.02
CA TRP A 99 2.37 6.35 -1.78
C TRP A 99 1.06 6.34 -0.98
N ASN A 100 1.04 7.02 0.18
CA ASN A 100 -0.21 7.48 0.77
C ASN A 100 -0.70 8.69 -0.05
N ILE A 101 -1.81 8.53 -0.77
CA ILE A 101 -2.30 9.56 -1.69
C ILE A 101 -3.20 10.60 -1.04
N LEU A 102 -3.41 10.50 0.28
CA LEU A 102 -4.37 11.28 1.07
C LEU A 102 -5.80 11.07 0.56
N ALA A 103 -6.69 10.49 1.37
CA ALA A 103 -8.08 10.31 0.96
C ALA A 103 -8.76 11.68 0.78
N GLN A 104 -9.54 11.83 -0.29
CA GLN A 104 -10.22 13.10 -0.58
C GLN A 104 -11.15 13.51 0.56
N ALA A 105 -11.92 12.56 1.10
CA ALA A 105 -12.82 12.81 2.23
C ALA A 105 -12.05 13.29 3.48
N LEU A 106 -10.90 12.68 3.78
CA LEU A 106 -10.10 13.06 4.95
C LEU A 106 -9.41 14.39 4.77
N GLY A 107 -8.86 14.66 3.59
CA GLY A 107 -8.16 15.91 3.29
C GLY A 107 -9.05 17.14 3.46
N VAL A 108 -10.30 17.06 3.04
CA VAL A 108 -11.29 18.16 3.17
C VAL A 108 -11.95 18.17 4.55
N GLY A 109 -12.33 17.00 5.08
CA GLY A 109 -13.23 16.91 6.23
C GLY A 109 -12.57 16.75 7.60
N VAL A 110 -11.35 16.19 7.67
CA VAL A 110 -10.77 15.70 8.95
C VAL A 110 -9.39 16.26 9.22
N ASP A 111 -8.54 16.33 8.20
CA ASP A 111 -7.10 16.50 8.38
C ASP A 111 -6.68 17.92 8.77
N ASN A 112 -7.53 18.92 8.49
CA ASN A 112 -7.39 20.29 8.94
C ASN A 112 -6.01 20.91 8.59
N PHE A 113 -5.65 20.89 7.31
CA PHE A 113 -4.42 21.49 6.78
C PHE A 113 -4.46 23.02 6.81
N VAL A 114 -4.11 23.62 7.94
CA VAL A 114 -4.28 25.06 8.21
C VAL A 114 -3.43 26.01 7.34
N ARG A 115 -2.49 25.46 6.56
CA ARG A 115 -1.65 26.22 5.62
C ARG A 115 -1.88 25.85 4.15
N CYS A 116 -2.75 24.89 3.86
CA CYS A 116 -3.11 24.51 2.51
C CYS A 116 -4.37 25.26 2.06
N PRO A 117 -4.35 25.96 0.92
CA PRO A 117 -5.56 26.53 0.32
C PRO A 117 -6.60 25.44 0.01
N LEU A 118 -7.89 25.71 0.27
CA LEU A 118 -8.96 24.73 0.06
C LEU A 118 -9.10 24.34 -1.42
N GLU A 119 -8.81 25.27 -2.33
CA GLU A 119 -8.83 25.04 -3.77
C GLU A 119 -7.76 24.02 -4.20
N ALA A 120 -6.62 23.99 -3.50
CA ALA A 120 -5.58 22.99 -3.74
C ALA A 120 -6.01 21.58 -3.31
N LEU A 121 -6.97 21.48 -2.38
CA LEU A 121 -7.56 20.22 -1.93
C LEU A 121 -8.75 19.76 -2.80
N SER A 122 -9.13 20.51 -3.83
CA SER A 122 -10.21 20.09 -4.73
C SER A 122 -9.88 18.76 -5.41
N TRP A 123 -10.86 17.87 -5.50
CA TRP A 123 -10.64 16.53 -6.04
C TRP A 123 -10.15 16.56 -7.48
N SER A 124 -10.75 17.39 -8.34
CA SER A 124 -10.36 17.54 -9.75
C SER A 124 -8.86 17.88 -9.89
N ARG A 125 -8.36 18.76 -9.02
CA ARG A 125 -6.95 19.14 -9.00
C ARG A 125 -6.08 18.02 -8.47
N ARG A 126 -6.40 17.46 -7.29
CA ARG A 126 -5.61 16.39 -6.69
C ARG A 126 -5.55 15.16 -7.57
N ARG A 127 -6.67 14.75 -8.18
CA ARG A 127 -6.74 13.69 -9.18
C ARG A 127 -5.69 13.89 -10.28
N SER A 128 -5.66 15.07 -10.88
CA SER A 128 -4.75 15.39 -11.99
C SER A 128 -3.28 15.33 -11.55
N LEU A 129 -2.97 15.85 -10.35
CA LEU A 129 -1.62 15.78 -9.77
C LEU A 129 -1.20 14.34 -9.42
N ILE A 130 -2.11 13.51 -8.90
CA ILE A 130 -1.84 12.11 -8.57
C ILE A 130 -1.55 11.31 -9.85
N LEU A 131 -2.37 11.49 -10.89
CA LEU A 131 -2.18 10.82 -12.17
C LEU A 131 -0.88 11.28 -12.85
N GLU A 132 -0.58 12.57 -12.81
CA GLU A 132 0.69 13.10 -13.32
C GLU A 132 1.90 12.48 -12.62
N GLU A 133 1.89 12.38 -11.27
CA GLU A 133 2.98 11.75 -10.51
C GLU A 133 3.18 10.28 -10.94
N ILE A 134 2.10 9.53 -11.11
CA ILE A 134 2.16 8.13 -11.58
C ILE A 134 2.72 8.04 -13.00
N LEU A 135 2.27 8.93 -13.90
CA LEU A 135 2.71 8.97 -15.30
C LEU A 135 4.16 9.44 -15.45
N ALA A 136 4.63 10.32 -14.57
CA ALA A 136 6.01 10.81 -14.55
C ALA A 136 7.00 9.69 -14.21
N TYR A 137 6.66 8.84 -13.23
CA TYR A 137 7.56 7.79 -12.77
C TYR A 137 7.31 6.42 -13.41
N ARG A 138 6.13 6.17 -14.00
CA ARG A 138 5.74 4.92 -14.68
C ARG A 138 6.10 3.66 -13.88
N PRO A 139 5.59 3.51 -12.64
CA PRO A 139 5.93 2.36 -11.80
C PRO A 139 5.42 1.08 -12.43
N HIS A 140 6.15 -0.03 -12.29
CA HIS A 140 5.64 -1.33 -12.73
C HIS A 140 4.79 -2.01 -11.66
N ILE A 141 4.98 -1.59 -10.41
CA ILE A 141 4.21 -1.99 -9.24
C ILE A 141 3.91 -0.73 -8.44
N LEU A 142 2.64 -0.45 -8.17
CA LEU A 142 2.18 0.74 -7.48
C LEU A 142 1.34 0.35 -6.26
N CYS A 143 1.83 0.70 -5.08
CA CYS A 143 1.19 0.46 -3.79
C CYS A 143 0.67 1.78 -3.24
N LEU A 144 -0.65 1.87 -3.05
CA LEU A 144 -1.31 3.07 -2.57
C LEU A 144 -2.04 2.85 -1.24
N GLN A 145 -2.05 3.88 -0.40
CA GLN A 145 -2.89 3.96 0.80
C GLN A 145 -3.81 5.17 0.71
N GLU A 146 -4.89 5.12 1.51
CA GLU A 146 -5.93 6.15 1.53
C GLU A 146 -6.65 6.34 0.19
N VAL A 147 -6.88 5.23 -0.52
CA VAL A 147 -7.60 5.27 -1.80
C VAL A 147 -9.10 5.22 -1.54
N ASP A 148 -9.79 6.36 -1.61
CA ASP A 148 -11.26 6.48 -1.52
C ASP A 148 -11.94 6.67 -2.89
N HIS A 149 -11.16 6.89 -3.96
CA HIS A 149 -11.62 7.02 -5.35
C HIS A 149 -11.16 5.87 -6.27
N TYR A 150 -11.15 4.63 -5.74
CA TYR A 150 -10.64 3.47 -6.48
C TYR A 150 -11.50 3.14 -7.71
N TYR A 151 -12.81 2.98 -7.53
CA TYR A 151 -13.70 2.46 -8.58
C TYR A 151 -14.09 3.49 -9.63
N ASP A 152 -14.20 4.76 -9.25
CA ASP A 152 -14.62 5.85 -10.13
C ASP A 152 -13.44 6.46 -10.91
N THR A 153 -12.22 6.36 -10.39
CA THR A 153 -11.04 7.00 -10.99
C THR A 153 -9.89 6.04 -11.22
N PHE A 154 -9.23 5.54 -10.17
CA PHE A 154 -7.91 4.91 -10.33
C PHE A 154 -7.97 3.60 -11.08
N GLN A 155 -8.94 2.73 -10.78
CA GLN A 155 -9.10 1.45 -11.45
C GLN A 155 -9.37 1.62 -12.96
N PRO A 156 -10.40 2.35 -13.42
CA PRO A 156 -10.67 2.46 -14.85
C PRO A 156 -9.57 3.20 -15.61
N VAL A 157 -8.97 4.25 -15.03
CA VAL A 157 -7.90 5.01 -15.69
C VAL A 157 -6.63 4.17 -15.83
N LEU A 158 -6.16 3.54 -14.75
CA LEU A 158 -4.93 2.75 -14.78
C LEU A 158 -5.10 1.42 -15.54
N ALA A 159 -6.29 0.82 -15.55
CA ALA A 159 -6.58 -0.33 -16.40
C ALA A 159 -6.42 -0.01 -17.88
N ASN A 160 -6.88 1.16 -18.33
CA ASN A 160 -6.68 1.61 -19.71
C ASN A 160 -5.21 1.87 -20.06
N LEU A 161 -4.34 2.07 -19.06
CA LEU A 161 -2.89 2.20 -19.22
C LEU A 161 -2.15 0.84 -19.10
N GLY A 162 -2.87 -0.28 -18.96
CA GLY A 162 -2.30 -1.62 -18.90
C GLY A 162 -1.99 -2.15 -17.49
N TYR A 163 -2.54 -1.52 -16.45
CA TYR A 163 -2.41 -2.01 -15.08
C TYR A 163 -3.58 -2.90 -14.67
N SER A 164 -3.28 -4.06 -14.10
CA SER A 164 -4.24 -4.80 -13.28
C SER A 164 -4.11 -4.39 -11.82
N SER A 165 -5.17 -4.59 -11.03
CA SER A 165 -5.18 -4.10 -9.64
C SER A 165 -6.11 -4.83 -8.69
N HIS A 166 -5.78 -4.72 -7.40
CA HIS A 166 -6.60 -5.18 -6.28
C HIS A 166 -6.76 -4.07 -5.24
N PHE A 167 -7.94 -4.00 -4.64
CA PHE A 167 -8.29 -3.03 -3.60
C PHE A 167 -8.84 -3.73 -2.36
N CYS A 168 -8.37 -3.29 -1.19
CA CYS A 168 -8.89 -3.71 0.10
C CYS A 168 -9.31 -2.48 0.91
N PRO A 169 -10.62 -2.20 1.03
CA PRO A 169 -11.10 -1.11 1.86
C PRO A 169 -10.96 -1.45 3.35
N LYS A 170 -10.74 -0.42 4.19
CA LYS A 170 -10.85 -0.57 5.63
C LYS A 170 -12.32 -0.90 5.98
N PRO A 171 -12.59 -1.90 6.86
CA PRO A 171 -13.96 -2.27 7.23
C PRO A 171 -14.78 -1.11 7.78
N TRP A 172 -14.15 -0.23 8.55
CA TRP A 172 -14.74 0.97 9.17
C TRP A 172 -13.87 2.18 8.85
N SER A 173 -13.79 2.54 7.56
CA SER A 173 -13.02 3.69 7.12
C SER A 173 -13.52 5.00 7.76
N PRO A 174 -12.62 5.88 8.23
CA PRO A 174 -13.00 7.20 8.73
C PRO A 174 -13.57 8.12 7.64
N CYS A 175 -13.41 7.80 6.34
CA CYS A 175 -14.03 8.57 5.26
C CYS A 175 -15.56 8.53 5.35
N LEU A 176 -16.13 7.44 5.87
CA LEU A 176 -17.58 7.26 6.00
C LEU A 176 -18.22 8.26 6.98
N ASP A 177 -17.42 8.85 7.87
CA ASP A 177 -17.88 9.88 8.82
C ASP A 177 -17.93 11.29 8.19
N VAL A 178 -17.42 11.46 6.96
CA VAL A 178 -17.38 12.75 6.25
C VAL A 178 -18.58 12.88 5.32
N GLU A 179 -19.28 14.01 5.40
CA GLU A 179 -20.39 14.31 4.50
C GLU A 179 -19.89 14.42 3.04
N GLY A 180 -20.59 13.77 2.10
CA GLY A 180 -20.21 13.76 0.68
C GLY A 180 -19.03 12.86 0.33
N ASN A 181 -18.66 11.89 1.18
CA ASN A 181 -17.58 10.94 0.90
C ASN A 181 -17.86 10.03 -0.30
N SER A 182 -16.79 9.46 -0.86
CA SER A 182 -16.81 8.53 -2.00
C SER A 182 -16.82 7.05 -1.58
N GLY A 183 -17.13 6.76 -0.32
CA GLY A 183 -17.02 5.42 0.27
C GLY A 183 -15.76 5.25 1.13
N PRO A 184 -15.43 4.01 1.51
CA PRO A 184 -14.31 3.74 2.39
C PRO A 184 -12.96 3.87 1.68
N ASP A 185 -11.99 4.48 2.34
CA ASP A 185 -10.58 4.39 1.93
C ASP A 185 -10.00 2.98 2.16
N GLY A 186 -8.91 2.67 1.47
CA GLY A 186 -8.23 1.39 1.58
C GLY A 186 -6.81 1.39 1.03
N CYS A 187 -6.25 0.19 0.99
CA CYS A 187 -5.00 -0.08 0.27
C CYS A 187 -5.33 -0.57 -1.14
N ALA A 188 -4.59 -0.07 -2.14
CA ALA A 188 -4.66 -0.57 -3.51
C ALA A 188 -3.27 -1.00 -4.00
N LEU A 189 -3.23 -2.06 -4.80
CA LEU A 189 -2.01 -2.55 -5.42
C LEU A 189 -2.28 -2.71 -6.92
N PHE A 190 -1.52 -1.98 -7.74
CA PHE A 190 -1.55 -2.05 -9.19
C PHE A 190 -0.25 -2.65 -9.73
N PHE A 191 -0.30 -3.37 -10.85
CA PHE A 191 0.88 -3.90 -11.52
C PHE A 191 0.71 -3.89 -13.03
N ASP A 192 1.81 -3.66 -13.75
CA ASP A 192 1.88 -3.65 -15.21
C ASP A 192 1.73 -5.07 -15.78
N GLU A 193 0.61 -5.33 -16.47
CA GLU A 193 0.27 -6.65 -17.02
C GLU A 193 1.24 -7.10 -18.13
N SER A 194 1.91 -6.15 -18.79
CA SER A 194 2.90 -6.46 -19.82
C SER A 194 4.17 -7.09 -19.22
N ARG A 195 4.44 -6.80 -17.94
CA ARG A 195 5.63 -7.29 -17.22
C ARG A 195 5.33 -8.41 -16.24
N PHE A 196 4.13 -8.44 -15.68
CA PHE A 196 3.76 -9.37 -14.63
C PHE A 196 2.52 -10.19 -14.99
N GLU A 197 2.55 -11.44 -14.56
CA GLU A 197 1.40 -12.31 -14.51
C GLU A 197 0.97 -12.48 -13.05
N LEU A 198 -0.32 -12.28 -12.79
CA LEU A 198 -0.90 -12.53 -11.48
C LEU A 198 -0.94 -14.04 -11.19
N LEU A 199 -0.36 -14.46 -10.07
CA LEU A 199 -0.48 -15.83 -9.57
C LEU A 199 -1.55 -15.94 -8.48
N ASP A 200 -1.56 -15.01 -7.53
CA ASP A 200 -2.53 -14.97 -6.44
C ASP A 200 -2.62 -13.56 -5.84
N SER A 201 -3.76 -13.23 -5.23
CA SER A 201 -3.94 -12.00 -4.47
C SER A 201 -4.90 -12.19 -3.31
N VAL A 202 -4.46 -11.77 -2.12
CA VAL A 202 -5.20 -11.94 -0.87
C VAL A 202 -5.35 -10.60 -0.15
N ASN A 203 -6.58 -10.34 0.29
CA ASN A 203 -6.89 -9.22 1.18
C ASN A 203 -6.80 -9.71 2.63
N ILE A 204 -5.95 -9.07 3.42
CA ILE A 204 -5.73 -9.40 4.83
C ILE A 204 -6.33 -8.31 5.70
N ARG A 205 -7.21 -8.70 6.62
CA ARG A 205 -7.61 -7.83 7.74
C ARG A 205 -6.66 -8.10 8.90
N LEU A 206 -5.81 -7.13 9.21
CA LEU A 206 -4.77 -7.28 10.22
C LEU A 206 -5.40 -7.50 11.60
N SER A 207 -4.75 -8.33 12.41
CA SER A 207 -5.15 -8.64 13.77
C SER A 207 -4.14 -8.10 14.79
N ALA A 208 -4.62 -7.80 16.00
CA ALA A 208 -3.78 -7.51 17.16
C ALA A 208 -4.20 -8.46 18.29
N MET A 209 -3.29 -9.33 18.72
CA MET A 209 -3.60 -10.41 19.67
C MET A 209 -4.81 -11.27 19.25
N MET A 210 -4.84 -11.70 17.98
CA MET A 210 -5.94 -12.46 17.37
C MET A 210 -7.29 -11.73 17.25
N ILE A 211 -7.35 -10.43 17.59
CA ILE A 211 -8.56 -9.62 17.42
C ILE A 211 -8.45 -8.86 16.09
N PRO A 212 -9.40 -9.03 15.16
CA PRO A 212 -9.40 -8.30 13.90
C PRO A 212 -9.45 -6.79 14.12
N THR A 213 -8.46 -6.09 13.59
CA THR A 213 -8.35 -4.63 13.65
C THR A 213 -9.16 -3.96 12.53
N ASN A 214 -9.04 -2.64 12.38
CA ASN A 214 -9.62 -1.91 11.25
C ASN A 214 -8.63 -1.75 10.07
N GLN A 215 -7.36 -2.11 10.26
CA GLN A 215 -6.34 -1.95 9.23
C GLN A 215 -6.25 -3.20 8.37
N VAL A 216 -5.75 -3.00 7.16
CA VAL A 216 -5.75 -4.01 6.11
C VAL A 216 -4.41 -4.06 5.39
N ALA A 217 -4.18 -5.14 4.66
CA ALA A 217 -3.13 -5.26 3.68
C ALA A 217 -3.66 -5.95 2.42
N VAL A 218 -3.11 -5.58 1.26
CA VAL A 218 -3.25 -6.34 0.00
C VAL A 218 -1.93 -7.04 -0.24
N VAL A 219 -1.95 -8.36 -0.44
CA VAL A 219 -0.77 -9.16 -0.74
C VAL A 219 -0.97 -9.84 -2.09
N THR A 220 -0.09 -9.56 -3.04
CA THR A 220 -0.18 -10.05 -4.42
C THR A 220 1.10 -10.78 -4.80
N THR A 221 0.97 -11.99 -5.32
CA THR A 221 2.08 -12.78 -5.85
C THR A 221 2.11 -12.65 -7.36
N LEU A 222 3.23 -12.17 -7.89
CA LEU A 222 3.42 -11.87 -9.29
C LEU A 222 4.55 -12.70 -9.88
N ARG A 223 4.38 -13.19 -11.11
CA ARG A 223 5.45 -13.79 -11.91
C ARG A 223 5.93 -12.79 -12.96
N CYS A 224 7.21 -12.43 -12.90
CA CYS A 224 7.84 -11.61 -13.93
C CYS A 224 7.88 -12.40 -15.24
N ARG A 225 7.28 -11.86 -16.31
CA ARG A 225 7.15 -12.54 -17.60
C ARG A 225 8.49 -12.75 -18.31
N SER A 226 9.41 -11.80 -18.18
CA SER A 226 10.72 -11.87 -18.86
C SER A 226 11.69 -12.86 -18.21
N SER A 227 11.64 -12.99 -16.88
CA SER A 227 12.57 -13.86 -16.12
C SER A 227 11.95 -15.16 -15.62
N GLY A 228 10.62 -15.27 -15.62
CA GLY A 228 9.87 -16.36 -14.98
C GLY A 228 9.93 -16.35 -13.45
N ARG A 229 10.63 -15.39 -12.83
CA ARG A 229 10.82 -15.30 -11.37
C ARG A 229 9.58 -14.73 -10.69
N CYS A 230 9.22 -15.29 -9.54
CA CYS A 230 8.14 -14.76 -8.71
C CYS A 230 8.64 -13.66 -7.76
N VAL A 231 7.76 -12.73 -7.42
CA VAL A 231 7.91 -11.74 -6.35
C VAL A 231 6.58 -11.59 -5.64
N CYS A 232 6.60 -11.52 -4.31
CA CYS A 232 5.42 -11.25 -3.50
C CYS A 232 5.47 -9.79 -3.05
N VAL A 233 4.37 -9.07 -3.24
CA VAL A 233 4.25 -7.65 -2.93
C VAL A 233 3.11 -7.43 -1.95
N ALA A 234 3.38 -6.68 -0.89
CA ALA A 234 2.38 -6.28 0.08
C ALA A 234 2.23 -4.76 0.14
N ALA A 235 0.99 -4.27 0.21
CA ALA A 235 0.65 -2.88 0.49
C ALA A 235 -0.16 -2.82 1.79
N THR A 236 0.23 -1.98 2.75
CA THR A 236 -0.50 -1.83 4.02
C THR A 236 -0.58 -0.38 4.51
N HIS A 237 -1.51 -0.12 5.42
CA HIS A 237 -1.66 1.14 6.14
C HIS A 237 -1.96 0.82 7.61
N LEU A 238 -0.99 1.03 8.52
CA LEU A 238 -1.13 0.69 9.94
C LEU A 238 -1.88 1.76 10.74
N LYS A 239 -2.13 1.48 12.03
CA LYS A 239 -2.92 2.37 12.88
C LYS A 239 -2.25 3.73 13.09
N ALA A 240 -2.94 4.78 12.62
CA ALA A 240 -2.54 6.17 12.81
C ALA A 240 -2.67 6.70 14.25
N ARG A 241 -2.05 7.87 14.47
CA ARG A 241 -1.99 8.67 15.73
C ARG A 241 -1.06 8.07 16.79
N SER A 242 -0.53 8.94 17.66
CA SER A 242 0.26 8.57 18.84
C SER A 242 -0.56 7.80 19.87
N GLY A 243 0.11 7.02 20.72
CA GLY A 243 -0.52 6.17 21.75
C GLY A 243 -0.97 4.80 21.23
N TRP A 244 -0.68 4.49 19.96
CA TRP A 244 -1.00 3.21 19.31
C TRP A 244 0.25 2.43 18.90
N GLU A 245 1.43 2.76 19.44
CA GLU A 245 2.73 2.18 19.09
C GLU A 245 2.72 0.65 19.29
N TRP A 246 2.21 0.20 20.44
CA TRP A 246 2.08 -1.23 20.74
C TRP A 246 1.09 -1.92 19.79
N PHE A 247 0.00 -1.24 19.43
CA PHE A 247 -1.01 -1.78 18.51
C PHE A 247 -0.47 -1.92 17.09
N ARG A 248 0.28 -0.91 16.60
CA ARG A 248 1.04 -1.00 15.34
C ARG A 248 2.04 -2.14 15.36
N SER A 249 2.76 -2.33 16.46
CA SER A 249 3.68 -3.46 16.66
C SER A 249 2.97 -4.82 16.56
N ALA A 250 1.76 -4.96 17.13
CA ALA A 250 0.96 -6.16 17.00
C ALA A 250 0.49 -6.39 15.54
N GLN A 251 -0.01 -5.33 14.87
CA GLN A 251 -0.43 -5.37 13.47
C GLN A 251 0.72 -5.75 12.53
N GLY A 252 1.89 -5.16 12.73
CA GLY A 252 3.08 -5.50 11.95
C GLY A 252 3.57 -6.92 12.20
N SER A 253 3.45 -7.45 13.43
CA SER A 253 3.77 -8.85 13.71
C SER A 253 2.83 -9.81 12.98
N ASP A 254 1.54 -9.48 12.94
CA ASP A 254 0.53 -10.27 12.23
C ASP A 254 0.78 -10.27 10.72
N LEU A 255 1.09 -9.11 10.14
CA LEU A 255 1.48 -9.01 8.73
C LEU A 255 2.73 -9.85 8.42
N LEU A 256 3.78 -9.75 9.24
CA LEU A 256 5.01 -10.54 9.06
C LEU A 256 4.72 -12.05 9.14
N TRP A 257 3.84 -12.48 10.04
CA TRP A 257 3.43 -13.89 10.17
C TRP A 257 2.71 -14.38 8.90
N HIS A 258 1.77 -13.59 8.37
CA HIS A 258 1.10 -13.93 7.11
C HIS A 258 2.09 -14.04 5.94
N LEU A 259 3.01 -13.09 5.81
CA LEU A 259 4.01 -13.09 4.74
C LEU A 259 5.01 -14.25 4.88
N GLN A 260 5.41 -14.61 6.11
CA GLN A 260 6.25 -15.77 6.36
C GLN A 260 5.60 -17.07 5.90
N ASN A 261 4.33 -17.29 6.24
CA ASN A 261 3.61 -18.49 5.82
C ASN A 261 3.45 -18.54 4.30
N LEU A 262 3.06 -17.42 3.68
CA LEU A 262 2.90 -17.34 2.23
C LEU A 262 4.20 -17.67 1.48
N VAL A 263 5.33 -17.08 1.90
CA VAL A 263 6.63 -17.35 1.25
C VAL A 263 7.10 -18.78 1.48
N GLN A 264 6.81 -19.39 2.64
CA GLN A 264 7.12 -20.80 2.89
C GLN A 264 6.28 -21.75 2.03
N GLU A 265 4.99 -21.47 1.87
CA GLU A 265 4.08 -22.22 1.01
C GLU A 265 4.51 -22.14 -0.46
N LEU A 266 4.82 -20.93 -0.95
CA LEU A 266 5.32 -20.72 -2.32
C LEU A 266 6.69 -21.35 -2.57
N GLY A 267 7.53 -21.46 -1.53
CA GLY A 267 8.81 -22.17 -1.58
C GLY A 267 8.68 -23.70 -1.60
N GLY A 268 7.47 -24.24 -1.52
CA GLY A 268 7.20 -25.68 -1.50
C GLY A 268 7.80 -26.39 -0.28
N GLY A 269 7.98 -25.68 0.84
CA GLY A 269 8.65 -26.19 2.04
C GLY A 269 10.16 -26.44 1.88
N ASN A 270 10.75 -26.14 0.71
CA ASN A 270 12.18 -26.23 0.49
C ASN A 270 12.85 -24.93 0.93
N SER A 271 13.60 -24.97 2.03
CA SER A 271 14.30 -23.81 2.60
C SER A 271 15.30 -23.13 1.65
N ASN A 272 15.67 -23.77 0.54
CA ASN A 272 16.60 -23.20 -0.44
C ASN A 272 15.93 -22.27 -1.47
N VAL A 273 14.59 -22.23 -1.54
CA VAL A 273 13.88 -21.32 -2.46
C VAL A 273 13.32 -20.14 -1.67
N LYS A 274 14.05 -19.01 -1.69
CA LYS A 274 13.57 -17.75 -1.11
C LYS A 274 12.76 -16.97 -2.15
N VAL A 275 11.45 -16.83 -1.95
CA VAL A 275 10.61 -15.93 -2.77
C VAL A 275 10.88 -14.48 -2.33
N PRO A 276 11.30 -13.59 -3.23
CA PRO A 276 11.50 -12.18 -2.94
C PRO A 276 10.23 -11.49 -2.43
N LEU A 277 10.37 -10.65 -1.39
CA LEU A 277 9.31 -9.80 -0.87
C LEU A 277 9.61 -8.32 -1.12
N LEU A 278 8.56 -7.58 -1.45
CA LEU A 278 8.46 -6.12 -1.41
C LEU A 278 7.29 -5.75 -0.50
N ILE A 279 7.50 -4.94 0.53
CA ILE A 279 6.44 -4.52 1.45
C ILE A 279 6.42 -2.99 1.50
N CYS A 280 5.38 -2.43 0.92
CA CYS A 280 5.13 -1.01 0.83
C CYS A 280 4.06 -0.61 1.84
N GLY A 281 4.22 0.52 2.50
CA GLY A 281 3.13 1.05 3.31
C GLY A 281 3.42 2.32 4.06
N ASP A 282 2.34 2.97 4.49
CA ASP A 282 2.35 3.96 5.57
C ASP A 282 2.20 3.19 6.89
N PHE A 283 3.31 3.10 7.62
CA PHE A 283 3.35 2.37 8.88
C PHE A 283 2.86 3.22 10.04
N ASN A 284 2.63 4.53 9.83
CA ASN A 284 2.29 5.49 10.88
C ASN A 284 3.24 5.40 12.10
N ALA A 285 4.50 5.02 11.83
CA ALA A 285 5.49 4.76 12.85
C ALA A 285 6.86 5.27 12.40
N VAL A 286 7.52 6.01 13.28
CA VAL A 286 8.90 6.46 13.07
C VAL A 286 9.91 5.32 13.29
N PRO A 287 11.15 5.43 12.78
CA PRO A 287 12.13 4.34 12.84
C PRO A 287 12.50 3.87 14.26
N SER A 288 12.25 4.69 15.29
CA SER A 288 12.50 4.31 16.69
C SER A 288 11.43 3.38 17.29
N GLU A 289 10.26 3.26 16.66
CA GLU A 289 9.16 2.43 17.16
C GLU A 289 9.42 0.92 17.02
N GLU A 290 8.76 0.14 17.88
CA GLU A 290 8.91 -1.32 17.92
C GLU A 290 8.47 -2.01 16.62
N VAL A 291 7.45 -1.49 15.92
CA VAL A 291 7.00 -2.06 14.65
C VAL A 291 8.11 -2.00 13.58
N TYR A 292 8.85 -0.89 13.51
CA TYR A 292 9.99 -0.75 12.59
C TYR A 292 11.10 -1.76 12.95
N ARG A 293 11.45 -1.86 14.24
CA ARG A 293 12.44 -2.82 14.74
C ARG A 293 12.09 -4.26 14.34
N ARG A 294 10.82 -4.65 14.46
CA ARG A 294 10.35 -5.99 14.09
C ARG A 294 10.55 -6.31 12.61
N PHE A 295 10.30 -5.34 11.73
CA PHE A 295 10.56 -5.51 10.30
C PHE A 295 12.06 -5.61 10.03
N ALA A 296 12.86 -4.71 10.61
CA ALA A 296 14.31 -4.69 10.44
C ALA A 296 15.03 -5.95 10.97
N THR A 297 14.52 -6.56 12.04
CA THR A 297 15.09 -7.80 12.61
C THR A 297 14.32 -9.07 12.21
N SER A 298 13.39 -8.96 11.26
CA SER A 298 12.57 -10.10 10.83
C SER A 298 13.45 -11.21 10.23
N PRO A 299 13.15 -12.50 10.48
CA PRO A 299 13.85 -13.60 9.82
C PRO A 299 13.57 -13.67 8.31
N LEU A 300 12.63 -12.85 7.79
CA LEU A 300 12.43 -12.64 6.36
C LEU A 300 13.61 -11.90 5.68
N GLY A 301 14.60 -11.43 6.43
CA GLY A 301 15.79 -10.78 5.87
C GLY A 301 15.46 -9.45 5.20
N LEU A 302 14.60 -8.65 5.82
CA LEU A 302 14.15 -7.38 5.26
C LEU A 302 15.18 -6.27 5.49
N ASP A 303 15.25 -5.36 4.54
CA ASP A 303 15.94 -4.08 4.65
C ASP A 303 15.03 -2.97 4.11
N SER A 304 15.24 -1.72 4.55
CA SER A 304 14.47 -0.56 4.06
C SER A 304 15.24 0.12 2.94
N ALA A 305 14.59 0.33 1.79
CA ALA A 305 15.24 0.81 0.57
C ALA A 305 15.67 2.27 0.67
N TYR A 306 14.91 3.13 1.34
CA TYR A 306 15.20 4.57 1.41
C TYR A 306 16.42 4.91 2.25
N LYS A 307 16.91 3.98 3.08
CA LYS A 307 18.21 4.12 3.75
C LYS A 307 19.37 4.28 2.78
N LYS A 308 19.23 3.83 1.52
CA LYS A 308 20.29 3.98 0.51
C LYS A 308 20.52 5.42 0.08
N LEU A 309 19.65 6.36 0.44
CA LEU A 309 19.90 7.80 0.25
C LEU A 309 20.88 8.38 1.28
N SER A 310 21.01 7.75 2.44
CA SER A 310 21.92 8.23 3.49
C SER A 310 23.37 7.92 3.14
N GLN A 311 24.29 8.79 3.55
CA GLN A 311 25.74 8.59 3.33
C GLN A 311 26.28 7.35 4.06
N ASP A 312 25.69 6.99 5.20
CA ASP A 312 26.05 5.80 5.96
C ASP A 312 25.35 4.52 5.46
N GLY A 313 24.37 4.65 4.56
CA GLY A 313 23.57 3.56 4.00
C GLY A 313 22.66 2.85 5.01
N VAL A 314 22.53 3.38 6.23
CA VAL A 314 21.82 2.77 7.37
C VAL A 314 20.82 3.71 8.05
N SER A 315 20.88 5.00 7.78
CA SER A 315 19.95 6.00 8.30
C SER A 315 18.74 6.16 7.39
N GLU A 316 17.53 6.20 7.97
CA GLU A 316 16.29 6.52 7.24
C GLU A 316 16.26 8.00 6.83
N PRO A 317 15.45 8.39 5.83
CA PRO A 317 15.30 9.80 5.48
C PRO A 317 14.73 10.59 6.66
N GLU A 318 14.98 11.90 6.67
CA GLU A 318 14.49 12.79 7.74
C GLU A 318 12.95 12.82 7.81
N TYR A 319 12.30 12.74 6.65
CA TYR A 319 10.86 12.69 6.55
C TYR A 319 10.40 11.97 5.28
N THR A 320 9.16 11.47 5.32
CA THR A 320 8.37 11.06 4.14
C THR A 320 7.06 11.83 4.06
N THR A 321 6.65 12.45 5.17
CA THR A 321 5.51 13.36 5.24
C THR A 321 5.89 14.66 5.95
N TRP A 322 5.41 15.79 5.45
CA TRP A 322 5.63 17.10 6.07
C TRP A 322 4.42 18.01 5.87
N LYS A 323 3.73 18.33 6.98
CA LYS A 323 2.43 19.00 6.98
C LYS A 323 2.23 19.90 8.20
N ILE A 324 1.31 20.86 8.08
CA ILE A 324 0.90 21.72 9.20
C ILE A 324 -0.60 21.57 9.40
N ARG A 325 -0.99 21.03 10.56
CA ARG A 325 -2.38 20.83 10.98
C ARG A 325 -2.71 21.74 12.16
N GLY A 326 -3.98 21.78 12.58
CA GLY A 326 -4.39 22.53 13.78
C GLY A 326 -3.65 22.13 15.07
N THR A 327 -3.11 20.91 15.12
CA THR A 327 -2.30 20.39 16.23
C THR A 327 -0.82 20.80 16.16
N GLY A 328 -0.37 21.40 15.06
CA GLY A 328 1.02 21.80 14.85
C GLY A 328 1.62 21.25 13.55
N GLU A 329 2.90 21.58 13.36
CA GLU A 329 3.72 21.07 12.26
C GLU A 329 4.21 19.65 12.57
N CYS A 330 4.12 18.77 11.58
CA CYS A 330 4.53 17.38 11.65
C CYS A 330 5.45 17.09 10.45
N CYS A 331 6.67 16.68 10.74
CA CYS A 331 7.70 16.31 9.76
C CYS A 331 8.35 15.02 10.26
N CYS A 332 8.08 13.89 9.61
CA CYS A 332 8.58 12.59 10.05
C CYS A 332 8.54 11.54 8.93
N THR A 333 9.26 10.45 9.16
CA THR A 333 9.32 9.27 8.29
C THR A 333 8.34 8.22 8.77
N LEU A 334 7.31 7.97 7.96
CA LEU A 334 6.24 7.00 8.24
C LEU A 334 6.07 5.97 7.12
N ASP A 335 6.59 6.27 5.94
CA ASP A 335 6.44 5.46 4.73
C ASP A 335 7.71 4.65 4.46
N TYR A 336 7.53 3.39 4.09
CA TYR A 336 8.66 2.49 3.85
C TYR A 336 8.43 1.60 2.64
N ILE A 337 9.53 1.28 1.94
CA ILE A 337 9.61 0.16 1.00
C ILE A 337 10.62 -0.84 1.56
N TRP A 338 10.10 -1.89 2.21
CA TRP A 338 10.92 -3.00 2.68
C TRP A 338 11.14 -3.99 1.55
N TYR A 339 12.32 -4.60 1.49
CA TYR A 339 12.66 -5.61 0.49
C TYR A 339 13.49 -6.74 1.10
N THR A 340 13.40 -7.95 0.55
CA THR A 340 14.27 -9.06 0.94
C THR A 340 15.69 -8.83 0.41
N LYS A 341 16.61 -8.40 1.28
CA LYS A 341 17.96 -7.96 0.88
C LYS A 341 18.85 -9.04 0.26
N ASP A 342 18.56 -10.30 0.59
CA ASP A 342 19.31 -11.46 0.07
C ASP A 342 18.90 -11.81 -1.37
N THR A 343 17.72 -11.39 -1.82
CA THR A 343 17.16 -11.80 -3.12
C THR A 343 16.89 -10.64 -4.08
N LEU A 344 16.82 -9.41 -3.54
CA LEU A 344 16.68 -8.17 -4.30
C LEU A 344 17.83 -7.23 -3.96
N ARG A 345 18.21 -6.39 -4.92
CA ARG A 345 19.06 -5.22 -4.73
C ARG A 345 18.30 -3.96 -5.15
N VAL A 346 18.66 -2.83 -4.56
CA VAL A 346 18.12 -1.51 -4.89
C VAL A 346 19.07 -0.86 -5.90
N ASP A 347 18.62 -0.60 -7.12
CA ASP A 347 19.43 0.00 -8.19
C ASP A 347 19.31 1.53 -8.21
N ALA A 348 18.14 2.07 -7.87
CA ALA A 348 17.93 3.51 -7.76
C ALA A 348 16.86 3.86 -6.72
N VAL A 349 16.96 5.05 -6.15
CA VAL A 349 16.00 5.62 -5.20
C VAL A 349 15.69 7.05 -5.62
N LEU A 350 14.41 7.43 -5.68
CA LEU A 350 13.99 8.80 -5.93
C LEU A 350 14.31 9.69 -4.71
N ASP A 351 15.04 10.79 -4.92
CA ASP A 351 15.48 11.69 -3.84
C ASP A 351 14.32 12.33 -3.07
N MET A 352 14.63 12.92 -1.91
CA MET A 352 13.67 13.70 -1.11
C MET A 352 13.83 15.18 -1.45
N LEU A 353 12.73 15.93 -1.34
CA LEU A 353 12.80 17.39 -1.50
C LEU A 353 13.52 18.02 -0.30
N ASP A 354 14.12 19.19 -0.50
CA ASP A 354 14.59 19.99 0.62
C ASP A 354 13.50 20.96 1.13
N GLU A 355 13.76 21.60 2.27
CA GLU A 355 12.83 22.56 2.88
C GLU A 355 12.46 23.72 1.94
N LYS A 356 13.41 24.18 1.10
CA LYS A 356 13.20 25.30 0.19
C LYS A 356 12.29 24.90 -0.97
N GLN A 357 12.46 23.68 -1.49
CA GLN A 357 11.63 23.11 -2.55
C GLN A 357 10.21 22.86 -2.05
N ILE A 358 10.04 22.30 -0.84
CA ILE A 358 8.71 22.12 -0.22
C ILE A 358 8.02 23.45 0.08
N GLY A 359 8.80 24.46 0.48
CA GLY A 359 8.30 25.78 0.83
C GLY A 359 7.67 25.86 2.24
N PRO A 360 7.33 27.07 2.70
CA PRO A 360 6.98 27.31 4.11
C PRO A 360 5.62 26.78 4.55
N ASN A 361 4.72 26.48 3.60
CA ASN A 361 3.38 25.97 3.89
C ASN A 361 3.31 24.44 3.92
N ARG A 362 4.41 23.76 3.57
CA ARG A 362 4.55 22.30 3.54
C ARG A 362 3.52 21.66 2.59
N LEU A 363 3.18 20.39 2.84
CA LEU A 363 2.26 19.60 2.02
C LEU A 363 0.88 19.44 2.71
N PRO A 364 -0.20 19.23 1.95
CA PRO A 364 -0.31 19.33 0.49
C PRO A 364 -0.30 20.81 0.03
N SER A 365 -0.21 21.02 -1.29
CA SER A 365 -0.16 22.36 -1.88
C SER A 365 -0.70 22.38 -3.31
N TYR A 366 -0.70 23.55 -3.97
CA TYR A 366 -1.03 23.66 -5.39
C TYR A 366 -0.13 22.84 -6.32
N SER A 367 1.06 22.45 -5.85
CA SER A 367 2.07 21.68 -6.61
C SER A 367 2.16 20.22 -6.18
N TYR A 368 1.49 19.80 -5.10
CA TYR A 368 1.57 18.42 -4.62
C TYR A 368 0.29 17.96 -3.91
N PRO A 369 -0.29 16.80 -4.28
CA PRO A 369 -1.67 16.45 -3.91
C PRO A 369 -1.81 15.76 -2.55
N SER A 370 -0.72 15.28 -1.97
CA SER A 370 -0.71 14.53 -0.72
C SER A 370 0.17 15.23 0.31
N ASP A 371 -0.05 14.95 1.59
CA ASP A 371 0.84 15.31 2.68
C ASP A 371 2.04 14.37 2.81
N HIS A 372 2.07 13.26 2.08
CA HIS A 372 3.17 12.29 1.98
C HIS A 372 3.83 12.38 0.62
N LEU A 373 5.16 12.37 0.55
CA LEU A 373 5.90 12.23 -0.70
C LEU A 373 5.83 10.78 -1.19
N SER A 374 5.71 10.61 -2.50
CA SER A 374 5.80 9.29 -3.13
C SER A 374 7.21 8.72 -2.94
N LEU A 375 7.30 7.44 -2.61
CA LEU A 375 8.55 6.71 -2.57
C LEU A 375 8.66 5.86 -3.84
N VAL A 376 9.68 6.10 -4.66
CA VAL A 376 9.96 5.31 -5.86
C VAL A 376 11.36 4.70 -5.79
N CYS A 377 11.45 3.41 -6.08
CA CYS A 377 12.69 2.65 -6.12
C CYS A 377 12.73 1.73 -7.36
N ASP A 378 13.92 1.58 -7.95
CA ASP A 378 14.19 0.54 -8.94
C ASP A 378 14.90 -0.63 -8.25
N PHE A 379 14.36 -1.83 -8.41
CA PHE A 379 14.93 -3.06 -7.84
C PHE A 379 15.35 -4.03 -8.93
N SER A 380 16.44 -4.76 -8.70
CA SER A 380 16.78 -5.92 -9.51
C SER A 380 16.85 -7.16 -8.66
N PHE A 381 16.52 -8.29 -9.26
CA PHE A 381 16.78 -9.54 -8.60
C PHE A 381 18.28 -9.79 -8.49
N ARG A 382 18.72 -10.32 -7.35
CA ARG A 382 20.06 -10.89 -7.23
C ARG A 382 20.12 -12.22 -8.00
N GLU A 383 21.26 -12.46 -8.65
CA GLU A 383 21.61 -13.77 -9.20
C GLU A 383 21.70 -14.78 -8.06
N LYS A 384 21.36 -16.04 -8.33
CA LYS A 384 21.57 -17.11 -7.34
C LYS A 384 23.07 -17.41 -7.32
N GLU A 385 23.72 -17.27 -6.16
CA GLU A 385 25.03 -17.86 -5.92
C GLU A 385 25.00 -19.39 -6.05
#